data_AF-A0A8T0DPU5-F1
#
_entry.id   AF-A0A8T0DPU5-F1
#
_cell.length_a   1.000
_cell.length_b   1.000
_cell.length_c   1.000
_cell.angle_alpha   90.00
_cell.angle_beta   90.00
_cell.angle_gamma   90.00
#
_symmetry.space_group_name_H-M   'P 1'
#
loop_
_entity.id
_entity.type
_entity.pdbx_description
1 polymer ?
#
loop_
_entity_poly.entity_id
_entity_poly.type
_entity_poly.pdbx_seq_one_letter_code
_entity_poly.pdbx_strand_id
1 'polypeptide(L)'
;MVQTVLSSDLAISKQNCSPMCDLRLFVSSISGNPAVKNKQQYVINLLTALKISFKTEDISQDEGAKKFMCDSLRALGKNAVAPQLFFGDEYIGGYDELMEANENEALSDFLRVPIDRTPVSFGAA
;
A
#
# COMPACT_ATOMS: atom_id res chain seq x y z
N MET A 1 -35.52 -38.70 3.53
CA MET A 1 -34.69 -37.53 3.86
C MET A 1 -33.37 -37.69 3.12
N VAL A 2 -33.25 -37.10 1.93
CA VAL A 2 -31.98 -37.04 1.21
C VAL A 2 -31.52 -35.59 1.23
N GLN A 3 -30.30 -35.39 1.71
CA GLN A 3 -29.76 -34.09 2.08
C GLN A 3 -29.57 -33.19 0.85
N THR A 4 -29.94 -31.93 1.06
CA THR A 4 -29.69 -30.76 0.25
C THR A 4 -28.22 -30.63 -0.14
N VAL A 5 -27.95 -30.55 -1.44
CA VAL A 5 -26.73 -29.95 -1.98
C VAL A 5 -27.10 -28.59 -2.56
N LEU A 6 -26.46 -27.52 -2.11
CA LEU A 6 -26.19 -26.34 -2.94
C LEU A 6 -25.18 -25.43 -2.23
N SER A 7 -23.95 -25.53 -2.74
CA SER A 7 -22.94 -24.48 -2.87
C SER A 7 -22.65 -23.59 -1.67
N SER A 8 -21.75 -24.06 -0.82
CA SER A 8 -20.82 -23.21 -0.09
C SER A 8 -19.43 -23.76 -0.38
N ASP A 9 -18.65 -23.09 -1.22
CA ASP A 9 -17.41 -22.47 -0.77
C ASP A 9 -16.79 -21.69 -1.93
N LEU A 10 -16.53 -20.43 -1.65
CA LEU A 10 -15.96 -19.45 -2.55
C LEU A 10 -14.50 -19.84 -2.76
N ALA A 11 -14.21 -20.59 -3.84
CA ALA A 11 -12.85 -20.84 -4.27
C ALA A 11 -12.22 -19.55 -4.81
N ILE A 12 -11.85 -18.64 -3.91
CA ILE A 12 -10.87 -17.60 -4.21
C ILE A 12 -9.58 -18.35 -4.50
N SER A 13 -9.26 -18.38 -5.79
CA SER A 13 -8.01 -18.87 -6.35
C SER A 13 -6.86 -18.63 -5.39
N LYS A 14 -6.11 -19.69 -5.13
CA LYS A 14 -4.75 -19.62 -4.62
C LYS A 14 -3.99 -18.54 -5.38
N GLN A 15 -3.92 -17.36 -4.78
CA GLN A 15 -2.87 -16.42 -5.07
C GLN A 15 -1.61 -17.10 -4.53
N ASN A 16 -0.82 -17.64 -5.45
CA ASN A 16 0.55 -18.05 -5.19
C ASN A 16 1.32 -16.80 -4.74
N CYS A 17 1.17 -16.42 -3.48
CA CYS A 17 1.82 -15.26 -2.89
C CYS A 17 3.24 -15.69 -2.56
N SER A 18 4.17 -15.45 -3.49
CA SER A 18 5.60 -15.58 -3.20
C SER A 18 5.95 -14.75 -1.96
N PRO A 19 6.82 -15.24 -1.06
CA PRO A 19 6.98 -14.71 0.30
C PRO A 19 7.83 -13.42 0.40
N MET A 20 7.60 -12.42 -0.45
CA MET A 20 8.49 -11.24 -0.52
C MET A 20 7.76 -9.89 -0.63
N CYS A 21 6.62 -9.73 0.03
CA CYS A 21 6.01 -8.40 0.19
C CYS A 21 6.64 -7.70 1.41
N ASP A 22 7.78 -7.05 1.21
CA ASP A 22 8.45 -6.20 2.20
C ASP A 22 7.98 -4.73 2.14
N LEU A 23 6.79 -4.47 1.58
CA LEU A 23 6.25 -3.11 1.45
C LEU A 23 5.88 -2.55 2.83
N ARG A 24 6.47 -1.40 3.17
CA ARG A 24 6.30 -0.68 4.43
C ARG A 24 5.77 0.72 4.16
N LEU A 25 4.68 1.06 4.84
CA LEU A 25 4.04 2.36 4.79
C LEU A 25 4.24 3.06 6.13
N PHE A 26 4.94 4.18 6.12
CA PHE A 26 5.16 5.01 7.28
C PHE A 26 4.03 6.04 7.41
N VAL A 27 3.34 6.00 8.54
CA VAL A 27 2.19 6.85 8.89
C VAL A 27 2.43 7.57 10.21
N SER A 28 1.62 8.59 10.51
CA SER A 28 1.73 9.37 11.74
C SER A 28 0.34 9.64 12.32
N SER A 29 -0.05 8.88 13.33
CA SER A 29 -1.33 8.99 14.02
C SER A 29 -1.50 10.35 14.75
N ILE A 30 -0.41 10.87 15.34
CA ILE A 30 -0.38 12.17 16.06
C ILE A 30 0.14 13.30 15.15
N SER A 31 -0.19 13.27 13.85
CA SER A 31 0.14 14.42 12.99
C SER A 31 -0.79 15.60 13.30
N GLY A 32 -0.22 16.74 13.70
CA GLY A 32 -0.97 18.00 13.90
C GLY A 32 -1.51 18.65 12.62
N ASN A 33 -1.20 18.08 11.44
CA ASN A 33 -1.66 18.58 10.15
C ASN A 33 -2.75 17.66 9.55
N PRO A 34 -3.99 18.16 9.35
CA PRO A 34 -5.08 17.35 8.79
C PRO A 34 -4.82 16.91 7.33
N ALA A 35 -4.07 17.68 6.55
CA ALA A 35 -3.72 17.30 5.18
C ALA A 35 -2.89 16.02 5.14
N VAL A 36 -1.98 15.86 6.11
CA VAL A 36 -1.13 14.68 6.25
C VAL A 36 -1.96 13.44 6.59
N LYS A 37 -2.97 13.58 7.46
CA LYS A 37 -3.91 12.48 7.78
C LYS A 37 -4.70 12.04 6.54
N ASN A 38 -5.23 12.99 5.78
CA ASN A 38 -5.97 12.69 4.55
C ASN A 38 -5.11 11.96 3.52
N LYS A 39 -3.86 12.42 3.32
CA LYS A 39 -2.90 11.76 2.42
C LYS A 39 -2.60 10.32 2.86
N GLN A 40 -2.34 10.10 4.15
CA GLN A 40 -2.10 8.75 4.69
C GLN A 40 -3.29 7.82 4.46
N GLN A 41 -4.50 8.28 4.78
CA GLN A 41 -5.72 7.48 4.59
C GLN A 41 -5.94 7.13 3.12
N TYR A 42 -5.66 8.07 2.21
CA TYR A 42 -5.75 7.82 0.77
C TYR A 42 -4.81 6.69 0.33
N VAL A 43 -3.54 6.74 0.75
CA VAL A 43 -2.56 5.68 0.42
C VAL A 43 -3.00 4.32 0.98
N ILE A 44 -3.44 4.28 2.24
CA ILE A 44 -3.95 3.04 2.87
C ILE A 44 -5.13 2.47 2.07
N ASN A 45 -6.11 3.33 1.74
CA ASN A 45 -7.29 2.93 0.99
C ASN A 45 -6.91 2.42 -0.40
N LEU A 46 -5.96 3.08 -1.07
CA LEU A 46 -5.47 2.67 -2.38
C LEU A 46 -4.81 1.30 -2.30
N LEU A 47 -3.82 1.11 -1.42
CA LEU A 47 -3.14 -0.18 -1.25
C LEU A 47 -4.12 -1.32 -0.91
N THR A 48 -5.13 -1.01 -0.08
CA THR A 48 -6.19 -1.96 0.27
C THR A 48 -7.08 -2.30 -0.93
N ALA A 49 -7.44 -1.31 -1.74
CA ALA A 49 -8.21 -1.50 -2.97
C ALA A 49 -7.45 -2.36 -3.99
N LEU A 50 -6.14 -2.20 -4.06
CA LEU A 50 -5.23 -2.99 -4.89
C LEU A 50 -4.97 -4.39 -4.31
N LYS A 51 -5.52 -4.71 -3.13
CA LYS A 51 -5.32 -5.96 -2.37
C LYS A 51 -3.85 -6.30 -2.12
N ILE A 52 -3.02 -5.26 -1.96
CA ILE A 52 -1.60 -5.40 -1.68
C ILE A 52 -1.42 -5.62 -0.17
N SER A 53 -0.57 -6.57 0.19
CA SER A 53 -0.14 -6.74 1.58
C SER A 53 0.99 -5.76 1.89
N PHE A 54 0.76 -4.85 2.84
CA PHE A 54 1.75 -3.86 3.30
C PHE A 54 1.78 -3.79 4.83
N LYS A 55 2.91 -3.38 5.37
CA LYS A 55 3.09 -3.15 6.80
C LYS A 55 2.94 -1.66 7.10
N THR A 56 2.08 -1.30 8.04
CA THR A 56 1.93 0.09 8.47
C THR A 56 2.80 0.35 9.70
N GLU A 57 3.73 1.28 9.61
CA GLU A 57 4.66 1.68 10.68
C GLU A 57 4.32 3.09 11.15
N ASP A 58 3.96 3.26 12.41
CA ASP A 58 3.59 4.57 12.96
C ASP A 58 4.80 5.31 13.53
N ILE A 59 5.23 6.39 12.86
CA ILE A 59 6.38 7.21 13.28
C ILE A 59 6.10 8.03 14.56
N SER A 60 4.85 8.11 15.01
CA SER A 60 4.52 8.83 16.23
C SER A 60 4.64 7.97 17.47
N GLN A 61 4.56 6.65 17.34
CA GLN A 61 4.80 5.68 18.39
C GLN A 61 6.20 5.08 18.31
N ASP A 62 6.77 5.00 17.10
CA ASP A 62 8.10 4.47 16.86
C ASP A 62 9.11 5.58 16.51
N GLU A 63 9.99 5.89 17.47
CA GLU A 63 11.03 6.91 17.29
C GLU A 63 12.08 6.51 16.24
N GLY A 64 12.32 5.21 16.05
CA GLY A 64 13.25 4.69 15.05
C GLY A 64 12.74 4.95 13.63
N ALA A 65 11.48 4.62 13.37
CA ALA A 65 10.77 4.88 12.13
C ALA A 65 10.74 6.37 11.79
N LYS A 66 10.47 7.23 12.79
CA LYS A 66 10.54 8.69 12.63
C LYS A 66 11.92 9.16 12.19
N LYS A 67 12.96 8.67 12.87
CA LYS A 67 14.34 9.05 12.57
C LYS A 67 14.73 8.56 11.18
N PHE A 68 14.38 7.33 10.82
CA PHE A 68 14.64 6.74 9.51
C PHE A 68 13.96 7.50 8.38
N MET A 69 12.67 7.82 8.53
CA MET A 69 11.90 8.61 7.56
C MET A 69 12.52 10.01 7.38
N CYS A 70 12.86 10.67 8.50
CA CYS A 70 13.44 12.00 8.49
C CYS A 70 14.84 12.01 7.86
N ASP A 71 15.69 11.04 8.21
CA ASP A 71 17.05 10.93 7.67
C ASP A 71 17.04 10.61 6.17
N SER A 72 16.20 9.66 5.73
CA SER A 72 16.02 9.33 4.31
C SER A 72 15.55 10.53 3.51
N LEU A 73 14.54 11.26 3.99
CA LEU A 73 14.01 12.42 3.29
C LEU A 73 15.00 13.60 3.29
N ARG A 74 15.73 13.79 4.39
CA ARG A 74 16.80 14.78 4.45
C ARG A 74 17.93 14.47 3.48
N ALA A 75 18.29 13.20 3.31
CA ALA A 75 19.27 12.77 2.31
C ALA A 75 18.78 13.06 0.88
N LEU A 76 17.46 12.97 0.64
CA LEU A 76 16.81 13.30 -0.62
C LEU A 76 16.49 14.80 -0.79
N GLY A 77 16.76 15.64 0.22
CA GLY A 77 16.37 17.05 0.23
C GLY A 77 14.85 17.28 0.25
N LYS A 78 14.07 16.26 0.63
CA LYS A 78 12.60 16.30 0.73
C LYS A 78 12.15 16.57 2.16
N ASN A 79 10.91 17.04 2.31
CA ASN A 79 10.31 17.28 3.62
C ASN A 79 9.91 15.96 4.29
N ALA A 80 10.25 15.83 5.58
CA ALA A 80 9.94 14.67 6.42
C ALA A 80 8.44 14.59 6.80
N VAL A 81 7.58 14.34 5.82
CA VAL A 81 6.13 14.37 5.97
C VAL A 81 5.53 13.02 5.57
N ALA A 82 4.76 12.40 6.44
CA ALA A 82 3.98 11.20 6.13
C ALA A 82 2.84 11.52 5.12
N PRO A 83 2.35 10.56 4.32
CA PRO A 83 2.76 9.16 4.19
C PRO A 83 4.02 8.98 3.34
N GLN A 84 4.82 7.97 3.69
CA GLN A 84 6.03 7.60 2.94
C GLN A 84 6.10 6.07 2.76
N LEU A 85 6.46 5.62 1.56
CA LEU A 85 6.50 4.22 1.17
C LEU A 85 7.93 3.74 0.99
N PHE A 86 8.21 2.58 1.56
CA PHE A 86 9.49 1.90 1.49
C PHE A 86 9.28 0.43 1.10
N PHE A 87 10.21 -0.12 0.34
CA PHE A 87 10.27 -1.53 0.02
C PHE A 87 11.44 -2.14 0.79
N GLY A 88 11.15 -2.78 1.92
CA GLY A 88 12.18 -3.21 2.88
C GLY A 88 12.89 -1.99 3.47
N ASP A 89 14.10 -1.74 2.98
CA ASP A 89 14.96 -0.61 3.36
C ASP A 89 15.12 0.44 2.24
N GLU A 90 14.53 0.21 1.06
CA GLU A 90 14.64 1.12 -0.08
C GLU A 90 13.46 2.09 -0.12
N TYR A 91 13.76 3.39 -0.23
CA TYR A 91 12.74 4.41 -0.40
C TYR A 91 12.14 4.32 -1.81
N ILE A 92 10.82 4.10 -1.88
CA ILE A 92 10.10 4.03 -3.16
C ILE A 92 9.55 5.42 -3.53
N GLY A 93 8.92 6.09 -2.56
CA GLY A 93 8.33 7.41 -2.77
C GLY A 93 7.29 7.79 -1.73
N GLY A 94 6.79 9.02 -1.83
CA GLY A 94 5.76 9.56 -0.95
C GLY A 94 4.36 9.55 -1.56
N TYR A 95 3.54 10.49 -1.09
CA TYR A 95 2.22 10.75 -1.65
C TYR A 95 2.27 11.22 -3.12
N ASP A 96 3.14 12.18 -3.45
CA ASP A 96 3.25 12.74 -4.80
C ASP A 96 3.65 11.69 -5.83
N GLU A 97 4.70 10.91 -5.55
CA GLU A 97 5.12 9.82 -6.44
C GLU A 97 4.04 8.74 -6.61
N LEU A 98 3.32 8.39 -5.55
CA LEU A 98 2.22 7.44 -5.62
C LEU A 98 1.05 7.98 -6.46
N MET A 99 0.78 9.28 -6.38
CA MET A 99 -0.25 9.94 -7.18
C MET A 99 0.12 9.92 -8.67
N GLU A 100 1.37 10.27 -9.00
CA GLU A 100 1.91 10.18 -10.36
C GLU A 100 1.86 8.75 -10.90
N ALA A 101 2.25 7.75 -10.09
CA ALA A 101 2.16 6.35 -10.47
C ALA A 101 0.70 5.89 -10.67
N ASN A 102 -0.25 6.42 -9.89
CA ASN A 102 -1.67 6.12 -10.06
C ASN A 102 -2.21 6.73 -11.37
N GLU A 103 -1.84 7.96 -11.70
CA GLU A 103 -2.24 8.64 -12.94
C GLU A 103 -1.65 7.96 -14.18
N ASN A 104 -0.40 7.51 -14.11
CA ASN A 104 0.29 6.80 -15.20
C ASN A 104 -0.02 5.30 -15.26
N GLU A 105 -0.95 4.82 -14.41
CA GLU A 105 -1.26 3.40 -14.23
C GLU A 105 -0.05 2.50 -13.87
N ALA A 106 1.06 3.09 -13.47
CA ALA A 106 2.33 2.45 -13.14
C ALA A 106 2.46 2.04 -11.66
N LEU A 107 1.36 2.02 -10.89
CA LEU A 107 1.36 1.64 -9.47
C LEU A 107 1.97 0.26 -9.21
N SER A 108 1.79 -0.70 -10.12
CA SER A 108 2.36 -2.05 -9.97
C SER A 108 3.89 -2.04 -10.05
N ASP A 109 4.42 -1.17 -10.90
CA ASP A 109 5.87 -0.99 -11.06
C ASP A 109 6.43 -0.21 -9.87
N PHE A 110 5.77 0.89 -9.50
CA PHE A 110 6.13 1.72 -8.34
C PHE A 110 6.15 0.89 -7.05
N LEU A 111 5.08 0.17 -6.75
CA LEU A 111 4.99 -0.65 -5.55
C LEU A 111 5.76 -1.97 -5.66
N ARG A 112 6.34 -2.27 -6.84
CA ARG A 112 7.04 -3.53 -7.17
C ARG A 112 6.24 -4.79 -6.84
N VAL A 113 4.92 -4.69 -6.91
CA VAL A 113 4.01 -5.80 -6.62
C VAL A 113 3.09 -6.05 -7.81
N PRO A 114 2.76 -7.31 -8.09
CA PRO A 114 1.76 -7.62 -9.09
C PRO A 114 0.41 -7.12 -8.60
N ILE A 115 -0.10 -6.07 -9.24
CA ILE A 115 -1.46 -5.60 -9.00
C ILE A 115 -2.36 -6.35 -9.97
N ASP A 116 -3.21 -7.21 -9.43
CA ASP A 116 -4.27 -7.84 -10.21
C ASP A 116 -5.37 -6.80 -10.47
N ARG A 117 -5.14 -5.93 -11.45
CA ARG A 117 -6.23 -5.20 -12.09
C ARG A 117 -6.91 -6.17 -13.04
N THR A 118 -7.64 -7.14 -12.53
CA THR A 118 -8.56 -7.87 -13.40
C THR A 118 -9.56 -6.84 -13.92
N PRO A 119 -9.60 -6.52 -15.23
CA PRO A 119 -10.83 -6.02 -15.77
C PRO A 119 -11.85 -7.11 -15.42
N VAL A 120 -12.95 -6.74 -14.80
CA VAL A 120 -14.11 -7.62 -14.79
C VAL A 120 -14.55 -7.70 -16.25
N SER A 121 -13.89 -8.57 -17.02
CA SER A 121 -14.37 -9.03 -18.31
C SER A 121 -15.63 -9.82 -17.97
N PHE A 122 -16.74 -9.10 -17.81
CA PHE A 122 -18.05 -9.68 -17.97
C PHE A 122 -18.00 -10.33 -19.34
N GLY A 123 -17.97 -11.67 -19.31
CA GLY A 123 -17.89 -12.48 -20.50
C GLY A 123 -18.92 -11.99 -21.49
N ALA A 124 -18.47 -11.79 -22.71
CA ALA A 124 -19.36 -11.73 -23.86
C ALA A 124 -20.31 -12.93 -23.78
N ALA A 125 -21.60 -12.65 -23.68
CA ALA A 125 -22.69 -13.57 -23.94
C ALA A 125 -23.65 -12.86 -24.91
#